data_AF-A0A7W4BYW9-F1
#
_entry.id   AF-A0A7W4BYW9-F1
#
_cell.length_a   1.000
_cell.length_b   1.000
_cell.length_c   1.000
_cell.angle_alpha   90.00
_cell.angle_beta   90.00
_cell.angle_gamma   90.00
#
_symmetry.space_group_name_H-M   'P 1'
#
loop_
_entity.id
_entity.type
_entity.pdbx_description
1 polymer ?
#
loop_
_entity_poly.entity_id
_entity_poly.type
_entity_poly.pdbx_seq_one_letter_code
_entity_poly.pdbx_strand_id
1 'polypeptide(L)' 'VDVTAQVIDIAGNPSATATDNQPVDNVAAPAPTVEFSGMGSDGIFNSDEIGSDGTVTATVTLATGTQVGDTLIVT' A
#
# COMPACT_ATOMS: atom_id res chain seq x y z
N VAL A 1 -11.94 -12.09 -9.67
CA VAL A 1 -12.73 -12.85 -8.69
C VAL A 1 -13.99 -13.25 -9.41
N ASP A 2 -14.38 -14.51 -9.30
CA ASP A 2 -15.41 -15.07 -10.16
C ASP A 2 -16.66 -15.40 -9.35
N VAL A 3 -17.81 -15.03 -9.89
CA VAL A 3 -19.12 -15.42 -9.36
C VAL A 3 -19.81 -16.28 -10.41
N THR A 4 -20.33 -17.43 -10.01
CA THR A 4 -21.08 -18.33 -10.88
C THR A 4 -22.51 -18.50 -10.39
N ALA A 5 -23.44 -18.61 -11.33
CA ALA A 5 -24.87 -18.81 -11.04
C ALA A 5 -25.50 -19.81 -12.01
N GLN A 6 -26.50 -20.54 -11.51
CA GLN A 6 -27.30 -21.49 -12.28
C GLN A 6 -28.73 -21.49 -11.73
N VAL A 7 -29.71 -21.61 -12.62
CA VAL A 7 -31.11 -21.78 -12.24
C VAL A 7 -31.48 -23.25 -12.40
N ILE A 8 -32.19 -23.80 -11.42
CA ILE A 8 -32.72 -25.17 -11.45
C ILE A 8 -34.24 -25.05 -11.43
N ASP A 9 -34.91 -25.68 -12.39
CA ASP A 9 -36.38 -25.70 -12.43
C ASP A 9 -36.97 -26.64 -11.36
N ILE A 10 -38.30 -26.69 -11.25
CA ILE A 10 -38.97 -27.55 -10.26
C ILE A 10 -38.78 -29.05 -10.52
N ALA A 11 -38.43 -29.44 -11.75
CA ALA A 11 -38.15 -30.81 -12.14
C ALA A 11 -36.66 -31.18 -11.95
N GLY A 12 -35.81 -30.23 -11.53
CA GLY A 12 -34.40 -30.44 -11.28
C GLY A 12 -33.48 -30.22 -12.49
N ASN A 13 -33.98 -29.65 -13.60
CA ASN A 13 -33.14 -29.40 -14.77
C ASN A 13 -32.34 -28.09 -14.60
N PRO A 14 -31.00 -28.13 -14.71
CA PRO A 14 -30.19 -26.94 -14.61
C PRO A 14 -30.13 -26.15 -15.93
N SER A 15 -30.05 -24.82 -15.82
CA SER A 15 -29.62 -23.94 -16.91
C SER A 15 -28.13 -24.12 -17.21
N ALA A 16 -27.67 -23.50 -18.30
CA ALA A 16 -26.24 -23.22 -18.44
C ALA A 16 -25.73 -22.38 -17.26
N THR A 17 -24.47 -22.57 -16.88
CA THR A 17 -23.80 -21.75 -15.87
C THR A 17 -23.52 -20.37 -16.44
N ALA A 18 -23.96 -19.32 -15.75
CA ALA A 18 -23.52 -17.96 -16.01
C ALA A 18 -22.30 -17.65 -15.13
N THR A 19 -21.32 -16.95 -15.70
CA THR A 19 -20.11 -16.51 -15.00
C THR A 19 -19.98 -15.00 -15.16
N ASP A 20 -19.80 -14.30 -14.04
CA ASP A 20 -19.33 -12.92 -14.00
C ASP A 20 -17.91 -12.91 -13.44
N ASN A 21 -17.03 -12.16 -14.10
CA ASN A 21 -15.65 -11.99 -13.66
C ASN A 21 -15.36 -10.51 -13.56
N GLN A 22 -15.04 -10.08 -12.34
CA GLN A 22 -14.48 -8.77 -12.07
C GLN A 22 -13.09 -8.94 -11.44
N PRO A 23 -12.02 -8.45 -12.09
CA PRO A 23 -10.71 -8.44 -11.47
C PRO A 23 -10.74 -7.51 -10.26
N VAL A 24 -10.09 -7.94 -9.18
CA VAL A 24 -9.87 -7.11 -8.00
C VAL A 24 -8.40 -6.81 -7.97
N ASP A 25 -8.04 -5.53 -7.82
CA ASP A 25 -6.66 -5.17 -7.53
C ASP A 25 -6.32 -5.64 -6.12
N ASN A 26 -5.45 -6.64 -6.04
CA ASN A 26 -4.95 -7.21 -4.80
C ASN A 26 -3.44 -6.96 -4.62
N VAL A 27 -2.85 -6.13 -5.49
CA VAL A 27 -1.44 -5.76 -5.40
C VAL A 27 -1.34 -4.62 -4.39
N ALA A 28 -0.55 -4.83 -3.34
CA ALA A 28 -0.28 -3.75 -2.40
C ALA A 28 0.48 -2.62 -3.09
N ALA A 29 0.12 -1.37 -2.74
CA ALA A 29 0.88 -0.21 -3.18
C ALA A 29 2.35 -0.30 -2.68
N PRO A 30 3.32 0.16 -3.47
CA PRO A 30 4.71 0.21 -3.03
C PRO A 30 4.87 1.06 -1.76
N ALA A 31 5.48 0.48 -0.71
CA ALA A 31 5.71 1.18 0.54
C ALA A 31 6.97 2.06 0.47
N PRO A 32 6.93 3.33 0.89
CA PRO A 32 8.12 4.17 0.95
C PRO A 32 9.06 3.71 2.08
N THR A 33 10.32 4.09 1.99
CA THR A 33 11.27 3.96 3.12
C THR A 33 11.56 5.32 3.73
N VAL A 34 11.88 5.33 5.02
CA VAL A 34 12.22 6.54 5.78
C VAL A 34 13.53 6.28 6.50
N GLU A 35 14.48 7.19 6.34
CA GLU A 35 15.78 7.14 7.00
C GLU A 35 16.05 8.48 7.70
N PHE A 36 16.51 8.42 8.94
CA PHE A 36 16.98 9.61 9.66
C PHE A 36 18.47 9.80 9.43
N SER A 37 18.89 11.05 9.23
CA SER A 37 20.30 11.41 9.12
C SER A 37 20.70 12.39 10.23
N GLY A 38 21.99 12.45 10.55
CA GLY A 38 22.53 13.45 11.49
C GLY A 38 22.86 12.95 12.90
N MET A 39 22.67 11.67 13.22
CA MET A 39 23.02 11.07 14.53
C MET A 39 24.51 10.75 14.71
N GLY A 40 25.39 11.32 13.90
CA GLY A 40 26.82 10.98 13.93
C GLY A 40 27.12 9.47 13.82
N SER A 41 28.12 9.01 14.58
CA SER A 41 28.59 7.60 14.59
C SER A 41 28.08 6.77 15.76
N ASP A 42 27.47 7.39 16.76
CA ASP A 42 26.93 6.73 17.94
C ASP A 42 25.46 6.30 17.76
N GLY A 43 24.79 6.83 16.73
CA GLY A 43 23.42 6.46 16.38
C GLY A 43 22.39 7.01 17.37
N ILE A 44 22.74 8.06 18.11
CA ILE A 44 21.85 8.69 19.08
C ILE A 44 21.87 10.20 18.87
N PHE A 45 20.68 10.80 18.65
CA PHE A 45 20.57 12.25 18.58
C PHE A 45 20.84 12.91 19.95
N ASN A 46 21.71 13.91 19.95
CA ASN A 46 21.97 14.79 21.08
C ASN A 46 21.48 16.24 20.83
N SER A 47 21.66 17.11 21.82
CA SER A 47 21.19 18.50 21.78
C SER A 47 21.79 19.34 20.66
N ASP A 48 22.98 18.97 20.18
CA ASP A 48 23.69 19.70 19.14
C ASP A 48 23.26 19.23 17.73
N GLU A 49 22.65 18.04 17.64
CA GLU A 49 22.19 17.42 16.39
C GLU A 49 20.69 17.63 16.13
N ILE A 50 19.93 17.96 17.18
CA ILE A 50 18.53 18.36 17.06
C ILE A 50 18.49 19.80 16.56
N GLY A 51 17.66 20.06 15.55
CA GLY A 51 17.44 21.40 15.01
C GLY A 51 16.97 22.36 16.10
N SER A 52 17.23 23.66 15.92
CA SER A 52 16.81 24.70 16.86
C SER A 52 15.29 24.78 17.08
N ASP A 53 14.51 24.17 16.20
CA ASP A 53 13.06 24.03 16.29
C ASP A 53 12.61 22.75 17.03
N GLY A 54 13.57 21.97 17.55
CA GLY A 54 13.31 20.71 18.24
C GLY A 54 13.08 19.52 17.31
N THR A 55 13.41 19.62 16.02
CA THR A 55 13.12 18.58 15.02
C THR A 55 14.39 17.91 14.48
N VAL A 56 14.20 16.74 13.86
CA VAL A 56 15.23 16.02 13.10
C VAL A 56 14.76 15.83 11.66
N THR A 57 15.69 15.80 10.71
CA THR A 57 15.35 15.59 9.30
C THR A 57 15.33 14.10 8.97
N ALA A 58 14.28 13.68 8.26
CA ALA A 58 14.19 12.36 7.66
C ALA A 58 14.15 12.48 6.13
N THR A 59 14.77 11.51 5.45
CA THR A 59 14.65 11.33 4.01
C THR A 59 13.62 10.25 3.73
N VAL A 60 12.56 10.61 3.01
CA VAL A 60 11.57 9.65 2.52
C VAL A 60 11.93 9.27 1.09
N THR A 61 12.14 7.98 0.84
CA THR A 61 12.41 7.46 -0.50
C THR A 61 11.17 6.74 -1.01
N LEU A 62 10.69 7.16 -2.18
CA LEU A 62 9.57 6.51 -2.86
C LEU A 62 10.03 5.18 -3.46
N ALA A 63 9.20 4.15 -3.33
CA ALA A 63 9.52 2.84 -3.85
C ALA A 63 9.38 2.77 -5.37
N THR A 64 10.01 1.78 -5.97
CA THR A 64 9.83 1.49 -7.40
C THR A 64 8.37 1.18 -7.69
N GLY A 65 7.85 1.75 -8.78
CA GLY A 65 6.44 1.61 -9.15
C GLY A 65 5.53 2.71 -8.60
N THR A 66 6.04 3.65 -7.80
CA THR A 66 5.31 4.88 -7.48
C THR A 66 5.02 5.68 -8.76
N GLN A 67 3.79 6.16 -8.90
CA GLN A 67 3.25 6.78 -10.10
C GLN A 67 2.51 8.09 -9.77
N VAL A 68 2.28 8.92 -10.80
CA VAL A 68 1.45 10.12 -10.65
C VAL A 68 0.02 9.70 -10.28
N GLY A 69 -0.50 10.28 -9.20
CA GLY A 69 -1.82 9.94 -8.64
C GLY A 69 -1.74 9.13 -7.35
N ASP A 70 -0.57 8.56 -7.02
CA ASP A 70 -0.35 7.94 -5.71
C ASP A 70 -0.42 8.97 -4.58
N THR A 71 -0.89 8.55 -3.41
CA THR A 71 -1.01 9.40 -2.22
C THR A 71 0.00 8.96 -1.16
N LEU A 72 0.85 9.88 -0.72
CA LEU A 72 1.71 9.69 0.44
C LEU A 72 1.01 10.22 1.70
N ILE A 73 0.85 9.38 2.71
CA ILE A 73 0.29 9.75 4.01
C ILE A 73 1.40 9.71 5.04
N VAL A 74 1.59 10.83 5.77
CA VAL A 74 2.55 10.96 6.87
C VAL A 74 1.73 11.27 8.14
N THR A 75 1.85 10.43 9.16
CA THR A 75 1.08 10.52 10.43
C THR A 75 1.99 10.34 11.63
#